data_AF-A0A1N7QRG0-F1
#
_entry.id   AF-A0A1N7QRG0-F1
#
_cell.length_a   1.000
_cell.length_b   1.000
_cell.length_c   1.000
_cell.angle_alpha   90.00
_cell.angle_beta   90.00
_cell.angle_gamma   90.00
#
_symmetry.space_group_name_H-M   'P 1'
#
loop_
_entity.id
_entity.type
_entity.pdbx_description
1 polymer ?
#
loop_
_entity_poly.entity_id
_entity_poly.type
_entity_poly.pdbx_seq_one_letter_code
_entity_poly.pdbx_strand_id
1 'polypeptide(L)'
;MLRSIVFACALTVPATLDAQDLTVHGNFRHMMHTGETEGSIALDTLTAPAAWGVGAIAGLHGEVVIRDGAVLVSRGDDALARLTPPDAGEEAVILAYGTVVNWQSVQIPHDMAPDRLTHFIEMQAQSLGLDAGGGFPIRIEGSFPQLVWHVVTGKAATNGGHGAGHGQGHGGGRANSKSGINLYDEAGAAGAIIGVYTGAALEGIASHPGERLHLHFVSADGTRSGHVDEITIPQGAMLLLPVASPASAPDHTMQGPVPALREAGQAAFAAIQEITAALMADPATDWSRVDIEALRQHLIDMNNVTLRAAVVRDDIDGGARFTVTATDPAVVVSIRAMVLAHVTTMNGVEGWDMQAKETAGGAVMTITGPDVTRIRGLGFIGLMTVGMHHQAHHLALVSGHAPHGH
;
A
#
# COMPACT_ATOMS: atom_id res chain seq x y z
N MET A 1 3.30 66.81 23.60
CA MET A 1 4.17 65.64 23.32
C MET A 1 3.27 64.51 22.86
N LEU A 2 3.22 64.27 21.56
CA LEU A 2 2.31 63.31 20.93
C LEU A 2 2.98 61.93 20.90
N ARG A 3 2.38 60.91 21.53
CA ARG A 3 2.84 59.52 21.46
C ARG A 3 2.18 58.85 20.26
N SER A 4 2.99 58.45 19.30
CA SER A 4 2.58 57.67 18.12
C SER A 4 2.37 56.21 18.51
N ILE A 5 1.18 55.69 18.23
CA ILE A 5 0.82 54.27 18.35
C ILE A 5 1.19 53.60 17.03
N VAL A 6 2.07 52.59 17.08
CA VAL A 6 2.38 51.73 15.92
C VAL A 6 1.43 50.54 15.97
N PHE A 7 0.57 50.42 14.97
CA PHE A 7 -0.25 49.22 14.73
C PHE A 7 0.63 48.18 14.02
N ALA A 8 0.97 47.10 14.70
CA ALA A 8 1.57 45.92 14.08
C ALA A 8 0.44 45.07 13.49
N CYS A 9 0.26 45.14 12.17
CA CYS A 9 -0.65 44.26 11.44
C CYS A 9 0.02 42.89 11.30
N ALA A 10 -0.39 41.92 12.11
CA ALA A 10 0.03 40.53 11.97
C ALA A 10 -0.67 39.94 10.74
N LEU A 11 0.05 39.84 9.63
CA LEU A 11 -0.36 39.04 8.47
C LEU A 11 -0.21 37.56 8.85
N THR A 12 -1.32 36.91 9.18
CA THR A 12 -1.39 35.45 9.26
C THR A 12 -1.32 34.90 7.84
N VAL A 13 -0.19 34.29 7.48
CA VAL A 13 -0.09 33.48 6.26
C VAL A 13 -0.91 32.22 6.49
N PRO A 14 -1.93 31.92 5.66
CA PRO A 14 -2.65 30.66 5.78
C PRO A 14 -1.66 29.53 5.48
N ALA A 15 -1.58 28.55 6.39
CA ALA A 15 -0.90 27.29 6.10
C ALA A 15 -1.60 26.68 4.88
N THR A 16 -0.87 26.56 3.78
CA THR A 16 -1.32 25.79 2.63
C THR A 16 -1.37 24.34 3.09
N LEU A 17 -2.58 23.78 3.28
CA LEU A 17 -2.73 22.34 3.30
C LEU A 17 -2.25 21.83 1.95
N ASP A 18 -1.18 21.04 1.96
CA ASP A 18 -0.75 20.35 0.76
C ASP A 18 -1.88 19.41 0.31
N ALA A 19 -2.18 19.44 -0.98
CA ALA A 19 -3.31 18.73 -1.59
C ALA A 19 -3.16 17.19 -1.59
N GLN A 20 -2.32 16.62 -0.72
CA GLN A 20 -2.03 15.19 -0.67
C GLN A 20 -2.19 14.56 0.71
N ASP A 21 -2.32 15.33 1.79
CA ASP A 21 -2.44 14.74 3.12
C ASP A 21 -3.87 14.24 3.38
N LEU A 22 -4.00 12.95 3.70
CA LEU A 22 -5.24 12.40 4.25
C LEU A 22 -5.47 12.96 5.66
N THR A 23 -6.60 13.63 5.82
CA THR A 23 -7.16 13.96 7.14
C THR A 23 -7.97 12.76 7.63
N VAL A 24 -7.66 12.30 8.85
CA VAL A 24 -8.26 11.11 9.45
C VAL A 24 -8.85 11.45 10.81
N HIS A 25 -10.12 11.11 11.00
CA HIS A 25 -10.82 11.17 12.27
C HIS A 25 -11.24 9.74 12.67
N GLY A 26 -11.15 9.44 13.96
CA GLY A 26 -11.39 8.09 14.48
C GLY A 26 -10.20 7.14 14.28
N ASN A 27 -10.41 5.87 14.60
CA ASN A 27 -9.41 4.82 14.47
C ASN A 27 -10.09 3.44 14.33
N PHE A 28 -10.01 2.82 13.15
CA PHE A 28 -10.64 1.52 12.87
C PHE A 28 -10.25 0.43 13.86
N ARG A 29 -8.94 0.27 14.12
CA ARG A 29 -8.42 -0.77 15.02
C ARG A 29 -8.91 -0.58 16.44
N HIS A 30 -8.92 0.66 16.93
CA HIS A 30 -9.45 0.99 18.26
C HIS A 30 -10.94 0.65 18.34
N MET A 31 -11.75 1.16 17.42
CA MET A 31 -13.19 0.90 17.35
C MET A 31 -13.49 -0.60 17.30
N MET A 32 -12.78 -1.39 16.49
CA MET A 32 -13.00 -2.83 16.43
C MET A 32 -12.62 -3.55 17.73
N HIS A 33 -11.56 -3.09 18.40
CA HIS A 33 -11.08 -3.68 19.64
C HIS A 33 -11.97 -3.33 20.84
N THR A 34 -12.37 -2.06 20.98
CA THR A 34 -13.16 -1.57 22.12
C THR A 34 -14.66 -1.69 21.91
N GLY A 35 -15.13 -1.60 20.67
CA GLY A 35 -16.54 -1.44 20.33
C GLY A 35 -17.07 -0.02 20.55
N GLU A 36 -16.20 0.95 20.86
CA GLU A 36 -16.57 2.36 20.99
C GLU A 36 -16.90 2.92 19.62
N THR A 37 -18.12 3.44 19.47
CA THR A 37 -18.64 3.95 18.19
C THR A 37 -19.04 5.42 18.28
N GLU A 38 -18.58 6.14 19.29
CA GLU A 38 -18.88 7.56 19.50
C GLU A 38 -18.31 8.43 18.36
N GLY A 39 -18.94 9.57 18.12
CA GLY A 39 -18.52 10.51 17.08
C GLY A 39 -17.15 11.13 17.38
N SER A 40 -16.33 11.27 16.34
CA SER A 40 -15.01 11.90 16.39
C SER A 40 -14.96 13.22 15.61
N ILE A 41 -15.95 13.48 14.75
CA ILE A 41 -16.07 14.72 13.97
C ILE A 41 -17.53 14.97 13.58
N ALA A 42 -17.99 16.23 13.68
CA ALA A 42 -19.30 16.65 13.19
C ALA A 42 -19.31 16.75 11.66
N LEU A 43 -20.35 16.20 11.02
CA LEU A 43 -20.48 16.16 9.56
C LEU A 43 -21.25 17.37 9.01
N ASP A 44 -22.26 17.85 9.74
CA ASP A 44 -23.13 18.96 9.36
C ASP A 44 -22.41 20.31 9.22
N THR A 45 -21.29 20.46 9.92
CA THR A 45 -20.47 21.68 9.95
C THR A 45 -19.12 21.50 9.23
N LEU A 46 -18.84 20.30 8.71
CA LEU A 46 -17.57 20.01 8.05
C LEU A 46 -17.47 20.76 6.72
N THR A 47 -16.49 21.65 6.63
CA THR A 47 -16.14 22.34 5.38
C THR A 47 -14.94 21.65 4.76
N ALA A 48 -15.13 20.97 3.63
CA ALA A 48 -14.10 20.16 2.98
C ALA A 48 -14.03 20.48 1.47
N PRO A 49 -13.62 21.70 1.05
CA PRO A 49 -13.69 22.10 -0.35
C PRO A 49 -12.82 21.21 -1.24
N ALA A 50 -13.36 20.76 -2.38
CA ALA A 50 -12.71 19.84 -3.31
C ALA A 50 -12.22 18.53 -2.65
N ALA A 51 -12.79 18.15 -1.50
CA ALA A 51 -12.40 16.94 -0.80
C ALA A 51 -13.09 15.70 -1.36
N TRP A 52 -12.40 14.58 -1.20
CA TRP A 52 -12.87 13.24 -1.53
C TRP A 52 -12.50 12.30 -0.40
N GLY A 53 -13.42 11.42 -0.01
CA GLY A 53 -13.19 10.57 1.15
C GLY A 53 -14.38 9.70 1.51
N VAL A 54 -14.18 8.89 2.54
CA VAL A 54 -15.12 7.89 3.01
C VAL A 54 -15.09 7.78 4.53
N GLY A 55 -16.16 7.27 5.12
CA GLY A 55 -16.27 7.11 6.57
C GLY A 55 -17.55 6.38 6.98
N ALA A 56 -17.78 6.31 8.29
CA ALA A 56 -18.98 5.71 8.87
C ALA A 56 -19.57 6.66 9.93
N ILE A 57 -20.89 6.69 10.02
CA ILE A 57 -21.62 7.52 10.98
C ILE A 57 -21.42 6.95 12.40
N ALA A 58 -21.31 7.82 13.40
CA ALA A 58 -21.25 7.45 14.82
C ALA A 58 -22.34 6.45 15.20
N GLY A 59 -22.07 5.47 16.06
CA GLY A 59 -22.99 4.37 16.36
C GLY A 59 -23.10 3.32 15.26
N LEU A 60 -22.27 3.40 14.22
CA LEU A 60 -22.29 2.51 13.05
C LEU A 60 -23.70 2.39 12.44
N HIS A 61 -24.38 3.53 12.25
CA HIS A 61 -25.75 3.59 11.71
C HIS A 61 -25.86 4.19 10.30
N GLY A 62 -24.75 4.28 9.59
CA GLY A 62 -24.72 4.59 8.18
C GLY A 62 -23.29 4.76 7.67
N GLU A 63 -23.19 5.09 6.39
CA GLU A 63 -21.94 5.31 5.67
C GLU A 63 -21.84 6.77 5.23
N VAL A 64 -20.61 7.28 5.16
CA VAL A 64 -20.29 8.64 4.74
C VAL A 64 -19.45 8.59 3.48
N VAL A 65 -19.81 9.41 2.49
CA VAL A 65 -18.98 9.70 1.33
C VAL A 65 -18.81 11.20 1.16
N ILE A 66 -17.59 11.64 0.90
CA ILE A 66 -17.31 13.03 0.49
C ILE A 66 -17.02 13.02 -1.01
N ARG A 67 -17.79 13.78 -1.77
CA ARG A 67 -17.69 13.88 -3.23
C ARG A 67 -17.59 15.34 -3.64
N ASP A 68 -16.40 15.74 -4.09
CA ASP A 68 -16.10 17.12 -4.51
C ASP A 68 -16.49 18.15 -3.43
N GLY A 69 -16.19 17.80 -2.19
CA GLY A 69 -16.51 18.59 -0.99
C GLY A 69 -17.94 18.57 -0.51
N ALA A 70 -18.86 17.90 -1.20
CA ALA A 70 -20.17 17.60 -0.66
C ALA A 70 -20.05 16.40 0.31
N VAL A 71 -20.34 16.63 1.59
CA VAL A 71 -20.47 15.57 2.60
C VAL A 71 -21.87 14.98 2.47
N LEU A 72 -21.95 13.67 2.19
CA LEU A 72 -23.21 12.96 1.99
C LEU A 72 -23.21 11.69 2.83
N VAL A 73 -24.40 11.30 3.28
CA VAL A 73 -24.61 10.13 4.13
C VAL A 73 -25.69 9.24 3.56
N SER A 74 -25.49 7.93 3.69
CA SER A 74 -26.52 6.90 3.52
C SER A 74 -26.79 6.25 4.87
N ARG A 75 -28.01 6.39 5.38
CA ARG A 75 -28.39 5.90 6.71
C ARG A 75 -28.89 4.47 6.64
N GLY A 76 -28.56 3.67 7.65
CA GLY A 76 -28.90 2.24 7.67
C GLY A 76 -30.37 1.92 7.97
N ASP A 77 -31.18 2.92 8.31
CA ASP A 77 -32.64 2.78 8.34
C ASP A 77 -33.29 2.99 6.96
N ASP A 78 -32.54 3.47 5.97
CA ASP A 78 -32.96 3.58 4.59
C ASP A 78 -32.52 2.35 3.78
N ALA A 79 -33.47 1.45 3.53
CA ALA A 79 -33.26 0.25 2.72
C ALA A 79 -32.94 0.52 1.23
N LEU A 80 -33.05 1.76 0.77
CA LEU A 80 -32.63 2.17 -0.57
C LEU A 80 -31.21 2.78 -0.58
N ALA A 81 -30.59 2.96 0.59
CA ALA A 81 -29.27 3.56 0.75
C ALA A 81 -29.13 4.91 0.03
N ARG A 82 -30.15 5.77 0.10
CA ARG A 82 -30.13 7.08 -0.57
C ARG A 82 -29.12 8.00 0.11
N LEU A 83 -28.39 8.74 -0.72
CA LEU A 83 -27.51 9.81 -0.29
C LEU A 83 -28.31 11.07 0.02
N THR A 84 -28.07 11.63 1.20
CA THR A 84 -28.60 12.92 1.63
C THR A 84 -27.50 13.72 2.33
N PRO A 85 -27.63 15.06 2.44
CA PRO A 85 -26.77 15.82 3.35
C PRO A 85 -26.90 15.32 4.80
N PRO A 86 -25.88 15.54 5.63
CA PRO A 86 -25.96 15.21 7.05
C PRO A 86 -27.05 16.02 7.77
N ASP A 87 -27.69 15.38 8.74
CA ASP A 87 -28.64 16.02 9.65
C ASP A 87 -27.88 16.84 10.72
N ALA A 88 -28.57 17.79 11.35
CA ALA A 88 -27.96 18.60 12.39
C ALA A 88 -27.46 17.73 13.57
N GLY A 89 -26.19 17.90 13.95
CA GLY A 89 -25.53 17.12 14.99
C GLY A 89 -25.14 15.70 14.58
N GLU A 90 -25.24 15.33 13.30
CA GLU A 90 -24.76 14.03 12.82
C GLU A 90 -23.22 14.02 12.77
N GLU A 91 -22.62 12.97 13.33
CA GLU A 91 -21.17 12.84 13.50
C GLU A 91 -20.66 11.55 12.82
N ALA A 92 -19.40 11.53 12.42
CA ALA A 92 -18.73 10.30 11.99
C ALA A 92 -17.93 9.68 13.14
N VAL A 93 -17.99 8.36 13.29
CA VAL A 93 -17.04 7.63 14.15
C VAL A 93 -15.67 7.58 13.49
N ILE A 94 -15.64 7.35 12.17
CA ILE A 94 -14.43 7.30 11.36
C ILE A 94 -14.66 8.08 10.08
N LEU A 95 -13.69 8.90 9.70
CA LEU A 95 -13.72 9.64 8.43
C LEU A 95 -12.29 9.83 7.93
N ALA A 96 -12.04 9.46 6.67
CA ALA A 96 -10.77 9.68 5.99
C ALA A 96 -11.02 10.42 4.68
N TYR A 97 -10.40 11.58 4.50
CA TYR A 97 -10.58 12.41 3.30
C TYR A 97 -9.35 13.24 2.98
N GLY A 98 -9.21 13.65 1.72
CA GLY A 98 -8.16 14.55 1.26
C GLY A 98 -8.68 15.49 0.18
N THR A 99 -7.98 16.60 -0.03
CA THR A 99 -8.35 17.58 -1.07
C THR A 99 -7.77 17.14 -2.41
N VAL A 100 -8.58 17.04 -3.47
CA VAL A 100 -8.11 16.72 -4.82
C VAL A 100 -8.58 17.79 -5.80
N VAL A 101 -7.64 18.67 -6.17
CA VAL A 101 -7.93 19.79 -7.09
C VAL A 101 -7.95 19.31 -8.54
N ASN A 102 -7.03 18.40 -8.90
CA ASN A 102 -6.89 17.89 -10.25
C ASN A 102 -6.74 16.37 -10.21
N TRP A 103 -7.44 15.71 -11.13
CA TRP A 103 -7.36 14.27 -11.34
C TRP A 103 -6.56 13.96 -12.60
N GLN A 104 -5.85 12.85 -12.57
CA GLN A 104 -5.27 12.20 -13.73
C GLN A 104 -5.79 10.77 -13.84
N SER A 105 -6.02 10.32 -15.07
CA SER A 105 -6.64 9.03 -15.35
C SER A 105 -5.60 7.99 -15.78
N VAL A 106 -5.72 6.81 -15.21
CA VAL A 106 -4.98 5.60 -15.55
C VAL A 106 -6.00 4.52 -15.89
N GLN A 107 -5.87 3.92 -17.08
CA GLN A 107 -6.74 2.82 -17.47
C GLN A 107 -6.30 1.53 -16.76
N ILE A 108 -7.26 0.79 -16.21
CA ILE A 108 -7.01 -0.53 -15.62
C ILE A 108 -6.67 -1.54 -16.73
N PRO A 109 -5.48 -2.18 -16.69
CA PRO A 109 -4.97 -2.98 -17.80
C PRO A 109 -5.54 -4.41 -17.87
N HIS A 110 -6.01 -4.96 -16.76
CA HIS A 110 -6.60 -6.30 -16.63
C HIS A 110 -7.52 -6.31 -15.42
N ASP A 111 -8.41 -7.29 -15.30
CA ASP A 111 -9.29 -7.43 -14.14
C ASP A 111 -8.48 -7.57 -12.84
N MET A 112 -8.84 -6.82 -11.80
CA MET A 112 -8.12 -6.79 -10.52
C MET A 112 -9.09 -6.96 -9.35
N ALA A 113 -8.68 -7.81 -8.40
CA ALA A 113 -9.20 -7.81 -7.04
C ALA A 113 -8.55 -6.65 -6.23
N PRO A 114 -9.09 -6.25 -5.07
CA PRO A 114 -8.63 -5.10 -4.29
C PRO A 114 -7.15 -5.15 -3.87
N ASP A 115 -6.61 -6.32 -3.57
CA ASP A 115 -5.20 -6.55 -3.24
C ASP A 115 -4.28 -6.19 -4.42
N ARG A 116 -4.63 -6.67 -5.62
CA ARG A 116 -3.91 -6.37 -6.86
C ARG A 116 -4.07 -4.90 -7.24
N LEU A 117 -5.26 -4.33 -7.08
CA LEU A 117 -5.51 -2.90 -7.28
C LEU A 117 -4.61 -2.06 -6.37
N THR A 118 -4.46 -2.45 -5.10
CA THR A 118 -3.58 -1.76 -4.13
C THR A 118 -2.16 -1.67 -4.66
N HIS A 119 -1.59 -2.80 -5.10
CA HIS A 119 -0.24 -2.82 -5.66
C HIS A 119 -0.14 -2.01 -6.96
N PHE A 120 -1.18 -2.06 -7.81
CA PHE A 120 -1.23 -1.24 -9.01
C PHE A 120 -1.23 0.26 -8.68
N ILE A 121 -2.03 0.71 -7.70
CA ILE A 121 -2.06 2.10 -7.22
C ILE A 121 -0.68 2.50 -6.68
N GLU A 122 0.00 1.66 -5.91
CA GLU A 122 1.35 1.93 -5.41
C GLU A 122 2.36 2.19 -6.53
N MET A 123 2.36 1.34 -7.57
CA MET A 123 3.23 1.51 -8.73
C MET A 123 2.91 2.80 -9.50
N GLN A 124 1.62 3.11 -9.69
CA GLN A 124 1.21 4.36 -10.36
C GLN A 124 1.54 5.59 -9.52
N ALA A 125 1.34 5.53 -8.20
CA ALA A 125 1.66 6.62 -7.30
C ALA A 125 3.15 6.99 -7.37
N GLN A 126 4.03 5.98 -7.36
CA GLN A 126 5.47 6.18 -7.51
C GLN A 126 5.84 6.79 -8.87
N SER A 127 5.26 6.30 -9.96
CA SER A 127 5.54 6.82 -11.31
C SER A 127 5.04 8.25 -11.52
N LEU A 128 3.97 8.62 -10.79
CA LEU A 128 3.31 9.92 -10.87
C LEU A 128 3.77 10.91 -9.79
N GLY A 129 4.72 10.52 -8.93
CA GLY A 129 5.28 11.37 -7.87
C GLY A 129 4.31 11.68 -6.73
N LEU A 130 3.34 10.80 -6.48
CA LEU A 130 2.42 10.89 -5.34
C LEU A 130 3.06 10.32 -4.07
N ASP A 131 2.75 10.90 -2.92
CA ASP A 131 3.19 10.36 -1.63
C ASP A 131 2.34 9.13 -1.22
N ALA A 132 2.80 7.94 -1.64
CA ALA A 132 2.21 6.68 -1.22
C ALA A 132 2.38 6.37 0.28
N GLY A 133 3.26 7.10 0.99
CA GLY A 133 3.45 6.97 2.43
C GLY A 133 2.37 7.69 3.24
N GLY A 134 1.98 8.88 2.81
CA GLY A 134 0.86 9.64 3.38
C GLY A 134 -0.51 9.09 2.98
N GLY A 135 -0.61 8.50 1.78
CA GLY A 135 -1.89 8.06 1.22
C GLY A 135 -2.67 9.22 0.61
N PHE A 136 -3.73 8.91 -0.13
CA PHE A 136 -4.49 9.91 -0.88
C PHE A 136 -5.88 9.37 -1.30
N PRO A 137 -6.84 10.26 -1.63
CA PRO A 137 -8.11 9.84 -2.21
C PRO A 137 -7.93 9.23 -3.60
N ILE A 138 -8.77 8.25 -3.94
CA ILE A 138 -8.84 7.62 -5.26
C ILE A 138 -10.29 7.62 -5.76
N ARG A 139 -10.45 7.59 -7.09
CA ARG A 139 -11.74 7.33 -7.71
C ARG A 139 -11.58 6.25 -8.78
N ILE A 140 -12.58 5.38 -8.94
CA ILE A 140 -12.61 4.40 -10.04
C ILE A 140 -13.96 4.50 -10.73
N GLU A 141 -13.97 4.70 -12.05
CA GLU A 141 -15.19 4.75 -12.85
C GLU A 141 -15.30 3.51 -13.73
N GLY A 142 -16.48 2.89 -13.75
CA GLY A 142 -16.70 1.70 -14.56
C GLY A 142 -18.04 1.03 -14.33
N SER A 143 -18.14 -0.20 -14.82
CA SER A 143 -19.24 -1.13 -14.57
C SER A 143 -18.68 -2.39 -13.94
N PHE A 144 -19.02 -2.67 -12.68
CA PHE A 144 -18.31 -3.63 -11.85
C PHE A 144 -18.95 -5.02 -11.98
N PRO A 145 -18.31 -6.02 -12.61
CA PRO A 145 -18.91 -7.34 -12.86
C PRO A 145 -19.30 -8.08 -11.58
N GLN A 146 -18.56 -7.82 -10.50
CA GLN A 146 -18.87 -8.25 -9.15
C GLN A 146 -18.84 -7.01 -8.26
N LEU A 147 -19.92 -6.79 -7.51
CA LEU A 147 -20.02 -5.70 -6.56
C LEU A 147 -21.00 -6.09 -5.44
N VAL A 148 -20.47 -6.28 -4.23
CA VAL A 148 -21.23 -6.43 -3.00
C VAL A 148 -20.86 -5.26 -2.08
N TRP A 149 -21.87 -4.58 -1.54
CA TRP A 149 -21.67 -3.43 -0.66
C TRP A 149 -22.77 -3.36 0.39
N HIS A 150 -22.53 -2.59 1.45
CA HIS A 150 -23.48 -2.48 2.55
C HIS A 150 -23.59 -1.07 3.12
N VAL A 151 -24.63 -0.90 3.95
CA VAL A 151 -24.79 0.22 4.88
C VAL A 151 -25.03 -0.35 6.28
N VAL A 152 -24.21 0.03 7.25
CA VAL A 152 -24.40 -0.38 8.65
C VAL A 152 -25.64 0.26 9.29
N THR A 153 -26.35 -0.48 10.13
CA THR A 153 -27.69 -0.11 10.66
C THR A 153 -27.71 0.37 12.11
N GLY A 154 -26.61 0.22 12.83
CA GLY A 154 -26.46 0.53 14.27
C GLY A 154 -27.19 -0.44 15.20
N LYS A 155 -27.95 -1.39 14.65
CA LYS A 155 -28.67 -2.42 15.42
C LYS A 155 -27.72 -3.57 15.70
N ALA A 156 -27.86 -4.25 16.84
CA ALA A 156 -27.09 -5.46 17.10
C ALA A 156 -27.30 -6.49 15.97
N ALA A 157 -26.21 -7.12 15.53
CA ALA A 157 -26.30 -8.20 14.56
C ALA A 157 -27.25 -9.29 15.06
N THR A 158 -28.35 -9.54 14.35
CA THR A 158 -29.27 -10.61 14.71
C THR A 158 -28.63 -11.95 14.34
N ASN A 159 -28.26 -12.74 15.34
CA ASN A 159 -27.80 -14.12 15.16
C ASN A 159 -28.77 -14.89 14.22
N GLY A 160 -28.32 -15.33 13.04
CA GLY A 160 -29.03 -16.33 12.24
C GLY A 160 -29.37 -16.00 10.77
N GLY A 161 -28.90 -14.88 10.22
CA GLY A 161 -28.94 -14.68 8.77
C GLY A 161 -27.85 -15.48 8.07
N HIS A 162 -28.09 -16.76 7.79
CA HIS A 162 -27.33 -17.47 6.75
C HIS A 162 -27.60 -16.77 5.40
N GLY A 163 -26.81 -15.74 5.10
CA GLY A 163 -26.51 -15.40 3.71
C GLY A 163 -25.85 -16.62 3.10
N ALA A 164 -26.53 -17.23 2.14
CA ALA A 164 -26.03 -18.39 1.41
C ALA A 164 -24.61 -18.11 0.93
N GLY A 165 -23.69 -19.01 1.29
CA GLY A 165 -22.27 -18.76 1.17
C GLY A 165 -21.77 -18.71 -0.26
N HIS A 166 -20.82 -17.80 -0.49
CA HIS A 166 -19.54 -18.10 -1.11
C HIS A 166 -18.48 -17.26 -0.39
N GLY A 167 -17.40 -17.91 0.08
CA GLY A 167 -16.25 -17.21 0.69
C GLY A 167 -16.05 -17.43 2.19
N GLN A 168 -15.72 -18.67 2.60
CA GLN A 168 -14.74 -18.79 3.68
C GLN A 168 -13.38 -18.41 3.08
N GLY A 169 -12.98 -17.16 3.23
CA GLY A 169 -11.70 -16.67 2.72
C GLY A 169 -11.31 -15.35 3.37
N HIS A 170 -10.19 -15.37 4.09
CA HIS A 170 -9.36 -14.23 4.49
C HIS A 170 -9.92 -13.24 5.53
N GLY A 171 -9.74 -13.58 6.80
CA GLY A 171 -8.74 -12.89 7.64
C GLY A 171 -8.94 -11.44 8.10
N GLY A 172 -10.00 -10.74 7.72
CA GLY A 172 -10.37 -9.44 8.30
C GLY A 172 -11.58 -9.61 9.20
N GLY A 173 -11.44 -9.39 10.52
CA GLY A 173 -12.62 -9.28 11.39
C GLY A 173 -13.47 -8.12 10.85
N ARG A 174 -14.62 -8.40 10.24
CA ARG A 174 -15.47 -7.35 9.69
C ARG A 174 -15.84 -6.39 10.84
N ALA A 175 -15.60 -5.09 10.64
CA ALA A 175 -15.88 -4.04 11.64
C ALA A 175 -17.37 -4.01 12.07
N ASN A 176 -18.23 -4.64 11.27
CA ASN A 176 -19.65 -4.83 11.48
C ASN A 176 -20.04 -6.15 12.17
N SER A 177 -19.11 -6.96 12.68
CA SER A 177 -19.45 -8.22 13.39
C SER A 177 -20.44 -8.04 14.56
N LYS A 178 -20.63 -6.80 15.03
CA LYS A 178 -21.57 -6.40 16.07
C LYS A 178 -22.77 -5.57 15.58
N SER A 179 -22.79 -5.12 14.32
CA SER A 179 -23.84 -4.26 13.74
C SER A 179 -24.56 -4.97 12.58
N GLY A 180 -25.88 -4.89 12.52
CA GLY A 180 -26.66 -5.34 11.37
C GLY A 180 -26.35 -4.48 10.14
N ILE A 181 -26.52 -5.05 8.96
CA ILE A 181 -26.22 -4.40 7.69
C ILE A 181 -27.41 -4.51 6.72
N ASN A 182 -27.59 -3.49 5.89
CA ASN A 182 -28.34 -3.63 4.64
C ASN A 182 -27.34 -4.02 3.54
N LEU A 183 -27.42 -5.24 3.03
CA LEU A 183 -26.50 -5.78 2.02
C LEU A 183 -27.11 -5.65 0.62
N TYR A 184 -26.29 -5.23 -0.33
CA TYR A 184 -26.64 -5.06 -1.74
C TYR A 184 -25.65 -5.84 -2.60
N ASP A 185 -26.15 -6.82 -3.36
CA ASP A 185 -25.41 -7.57 -4.37
C ASP A 185 -25.87 -7.07 -5.75
N GLU A 186 -25.02 -6.26 -6.40
CA GLU A 186 -25.35 -5.54 -7.62
C GLU A 186 -24.30 -5.78 -8.71
N ALA A 187 -24.08 -7.06 -9.04
CA ALA A 187 -23.24 -7.47 -10.17
C ALA A 187 -23.60 -6.72 -11.47
N GLY A 188 -22.58 -6.15 -12.11
CA GLY A 188 -22.70 -5.37 -13.35
C GLY A 188 -23.10 -3.91 -13.14
N ALA A 189 -23.27 -3.44 -11.90
CA ALA A 189 -23.65 -2.06 -11.63
C ALA A 189 -22.61 -1.07 -12.18
N ALA A 190 -23.11 -0.04 -12.86
CA ALA A 190 -22.30 1.10 -13.28
C ALA A 190 -22.28 2.18 -12.19
N GLY A 191 -21.16 2.88 -12.07
CA GLY A 191 -21.01 3.97 -11.12
C GLY A 191 -19.55 4.33 -10.91
N ALA A 192 -19.28 4.84 -9.71
CA ALA A 192 -17.94 5.18 -9.26
C ALA A 192 -17.64 4.49 -7.92
N ILE A 193 -16.38 4.11 -7.71
CA ILE A 193 -15.84 3.84 -6.39
C ILE A 193 -15.15 5.13 -5.93
N ILE A 194 -15.51 5.62 -4.75
CA ILE A 194 -14.79 6.67 -4.05
C ILE A 194 -14.08 6.00 -2.88
N GLY A 195 -12.80 6.30 -2.69
CA GLY A 195 -12.07 5.69 -1.58
C GLY A 195 -10.82 6.46 -1.21
N VAL A 196 -10.12 5.90 -0.24
CA VAL A 196 -8.78 6.34 0.14
C VAL A 196 -7.81 5.17 0.01
N TYR A 197 -6.65 5.45 -0.57
CA TYR A 197 -5.47 4.61 -0.45
C TYR A 197 -4.64 5.11 0.73
N THR A 198 -4.25 4.22 1.63
CA THR A 198 -3.50 4.58 2.84
C THR A 198 -2.09 3.99 2.79
N GLY A 199 -1.09 4.80 3.14
CA GLY A 199 0.22 4.26 3.45
C GLY A 199 0.21 3.46 4.76
N ALA A 200 1.31 2.72 5.02
CA ALA A 200 1.39 1.76 6.13
C ALA A 200 1.11 2.35 7.52
N ALA A 201 1.39 3.64 7.74
CA ALA A 201 1.14 4.30 9.03
C ALA A 201 -0.35 4.52 9.32
N LEU A 202 -1.18 4.59 8.28
CA LEU A 202 -2.63 4.83 8.40
C LEU A 202 -3.46 3.54 8.23
N GLU A 203 -2.79 2.41 7.93
CA GLU A 203 -3.43 1.10 7.84
C GLU A 203 -4.02 0.67 9.19
N GLY A 204 -5.30 0.30 9.20
CA GLY A 204 -6.04 0.04 10.44
C GLY A 204 -6.42 1.29 11.23
N ILE A 205 -6.11 2.49 10.74
CA ILE A 205 -6.58 3.76 11.30
C ILE A 205 -7.65 4.35 10.37
N ALA A 206 -7.28 4.63 9.12
CA ALA A 206 -8.14 5.20 8.08
C ALA A 206 -8.76 4.12 7.17
N SER A 207 -8.09 2.98 7.04
CA SER A 207 -8.55 1.77 6.36
C SER A 207 -8.69 0.60 7.34
N HIS A 208 -9.19 -0.54 6.85
CA HIS A 208 -9.29 -1.75 7.64
C HIS A 208 -7.90 -2.32 7.99
N PRO A 209 -7.72 -3.02 9.13
CA PRO A 209 -6.45 -3.68 9.43
C PRO A 209 -6.10 -4.73 8.36
N GLY A 210 -4.88 -4.66 7.82
CA GLY A 210 -4.44 -5.55 6.74
C GLY A 210 -4.85 -5.10 5.34
N GLU A 211 -5.58 -3.99 5.21
CA GLU A 211 -6.06 -3.47 3.93
C GLU A 211 -5.63 -2.00 3.77
N ARG A 212 -5.07 -1.64 2.61
CA ARG A 212 -4.68 -0.24 2.33
C ARG A 212 -5.74 0.56 1.59
N LEU A 213 -6.87 -0.06 1.29
CA LEU A 213 -7.99 0.58 0.62
C LEU A 213 -9.19 0.64 1.56
N HIS A 214 -9.90 1.76 1.53
CA HIS A 214 -11.23 1.88 2.11
C HIS A 214 -12.13 2.47 1.02
N LEU A 215 -13.10 1.68 0.57
CA LEU A 215 -13.83 1.91 -0.67
C LEU A 215 -15.33 2.00 -0.41
N HIS A 216 -15.97 3.00 -0.99
CA HIS A 216 -17.41 3.16 -1.03
C HIS A 216 -17.88 3.21 -2.48
N PHE A 217 -18.98 2.53 -2.79
CA PHE A 217 -19.62 2.60 -4.10
C PHE A 217 -20.54 3.81 -4.16
N VAL A 218 -20.63 4.46 -5.32
CA VAL A 218 -21.61 5.49 -5.65
C VAL A 218 -22.28 5.11 -6.97
N SER A 219 -23.60 5.01 -6.98
CA SER A 219 -24.38 4.63 -8.16
C SER A 219 -24.19 5.60 -9.33
N ALA A 220 -24.40 5.14 -10.57
CA ALA A 220 -24.24 5.97 -11.78
C ALA A 220 -25.11 7.25 -11.78
N ASP A 221 -26.29 7.23 -11.18
CA ASP A 221 -27.16 8.40 -11.00
C ASP A 221 -26.73 9.29 -9.81
N GLY A 222 -25.73 8.85 -9.04
CA GLY A 222 -25.16 9.55 -7.90
C GLY A 222 -26.05 9.62 -6.68
N THR A 223 -27.10 8.79 -6.59
CA THR A 223 -28.13 8.87 -5.55
C THR A 223 -27.97 7.85 -4.43
N ARG A 224 -27.15 6.80 -4.59
CA ARG A 224 -26.94 5.75 -3.60
C ARG A 224 -25.46 5.55 -3.30
N SER A 225 -25.15 5.16 -2.06
CA SER A 225 -23.78 4.85 -1.65
C SER A 225 -23.73 3.88 -0.48
N GLY A 226 -22.58 3.23 -0.32
CA GLY A 226 -22.25 2.45 0.88
C GLY A 226 -20.86 1.81 0.78
N HIS A 227 -20.44 1.15 1.86
CA HIS A 227 -19.14 0.51 1.97
C HIS A 227 -19.04 -0.73 1.07
N VAL A 228 -17.95 -0.88 0.32
CA VAL A 228 -17.73 -2.03 -0.57
C VAL A 228 -17.17 -3.21 0.20
N ASP A 229 -17.85 -4.34 0.17
CA ASP A 229 -17.39 -5.60 0.76
C ASP A 229 -16.61 -6.47 -0.23
N GLU A 230 -17.11 -6.59 -1.47
CA GLU A 230 -16.50 -7.40 -2.52
C GLU A 230 -16.60 -6.68 -3.85
N ILE A 231 -15.51 -6.67 -4.62
CA ILE A 231 -15.48 -6.00 -5.91
C ILE A 231 -14.45 -6.63 -6.85
N THR A 232 -14.80 -6.73 -8.13
CA THR A 232 -13.83 -6.91 -9.21
C THR A 232 -13.74 -5.61 -10.00
N ILE A 233 -12.54 -5.04 -10.08
CA ILE A 233 -12.27 -3.87 -10.92
C ILE A 233 -11.96 -4.37 -12.33
N PRO A 234 -12.82 -4.12 -13.33
CA PRO A 234 -12.63 -4.70 -14.64
C PRO A 234 -11.54 -3.98 -15.43
N GLN A 235 -10.94 -4.70 -16.37
CA GLN A 235 -10.13 -4.13 -17.44
C GLN A 235 -10.91 -3.00 -18.13
N GLY A 236 -10.23 -1.88 -18.39
CA GLY A 236 -10.82 -0.73 -19.06
C GLY A 236 -11.57 0.22 -18.11
N ALA A 237 -11.76 -0.12 -16.83
CA ALA A 237 -12.16 0.88 -15.84
C ALA A 237 -11.11 2.00 -15.74
N MET A 238 -11.56 3.20 -15.40
CA MET A 238 -10.68 4.35 -15.21
C MET A 238 -10.37 4.53 -13.73
N LEU A 239 -9.11 4.33 -13.35
CA LEU A 239 -8.58 4.77 -12.06
C LEU A 239 -8.19 6.24 -12.18
N LEU A 240 -8.75 7.08 -11.32
CA LEU A 240 -8.37 8.47 -11.18
C LEU A 240 -7.54 8.62 -9.91
N LEU A 241 -6.37 9.22 -10.07
CA LEU A 241 -5.44 9.56 -9.00
C LEU A 241 -5.27 11.08 -8.96
N PRO A 242 -4.90 11.67 -7.81
CA PRO A 242 -4.55 13.07 -7.74
C PRO A 242 -3.37 13.39 -8.66
N VAL A 243 -3.32 14.62 -9.18
CA VAL A 243 -2.10 15.17 -9.76
C VAL A 243 -1.22 15.67 -8.62
N ALA A 244 0.04 15.24 -8.56
CA ALA A 244 0.98 15.73 -7.58
C ALA A 244 1.09 17.26 -7.69
N SER A 245 0.86 17.97 -6.57
CA SER A 245 1.07 19.41 -6.54
C SER A 245 2.57 19.70 -6.68
N PRO A 246 2.98 20.71 -7.46
CA PRO A 246 4.37 21.12 -7.50
C PRO A 246 4.76 21.60 -6.09
N ALA A 247 5.56 20.79 -5.38
CA ALA A 247 6.18 21.22 -4.15
C ALA A 247 6.99 22.49 -4.46
N SER A 248 6.75 23.56 -3.69
CA SER A 248 7.61 24.74 -3.73
C SER A 248 9.01 24.29 -3.34
N ALA A 249 9.94 24.31 -4.29
CA ALA A 249 11.32 23.86 -4.08
C ALA A 249 11.95 24.65 -2.91
N PRO A 250 12.53 23.98 -1.89
CA PRO A 250 13.33 24.68 -0.91
C PRO A 250 14.69 25.04 -1.52
N ASP A 251 15.04 26.32 -1.33
CA ASP A 251 16.31 26.94 -1.67
C ASP A 251 17.50 26.19 -1.03
N HIS A 252 18.59 26.12 -1.77
CA HIS A 252 19.80 25.38 -1.40
C HIS A 252 20.60 26.12 -0.32
N THR A 253 20.37 25.77 0.95
CA THR A 253 21.39 25.97 2.00
C THR A 253 21.58 24.70 2.82
N MET A 254 22.75 24.09 2.66
CA MET A 254 23.24 22.93 3.41
C MET A 254 23.33 23.26 4.91
N GLN A 255 22.55 22.56 5.73
CA GLN A 255 22.88 21.97 7.04
C GLN A 255 21.60 21.78 7.88
N GLY A 256 21.01 20.57 7.78
CA GLY A 256 19.91 20.08 8.60
C GLY A 256 19.96 18.55 8.61
N PRO A 257 19.53 17.88 9.70
CA PRO A 257 19.83 16.47 9.90
C PRO A 257 19.20 15.64 8.79
N VAL A 258 20.01 14.73 8.24
CA VAL A 258 19.58 13.66 7.33
C VAL A 258 18.22 13.14 7.82
N PRO A 259 17.18 13.04 6.95
CA PRO A 259 15.92 12.44 7.36
C PRO A 259 16.27 11.09 7.99
N ALA A 260 15.84 10.87 9.22
CA ALA A 260 15.95 9.56 9.81
C ALA A 260 15.13 8.63 8.91
N LEU A 261 15.83 7.89 8.04
CA LEU A 261 15.30 6.71 7.37
C LEU A 261 14.84 5.81 8.51
N ARG A 262 13.54 5.82 8.77
CA ARG A 262 12.94 4.91 9.74
C ARG A 262 12.80 3.58 9.01
N GLU A 263 13.59 2.60 9.42
CA GLU A 263 13.50 1.24 8.92
C GLU A 263 12.04 0.82 8.90
N ALA A 264 11.54 0.43 7.71
CA ALA A 264 10.27 -0.24 7.57
C ALA A 264 10.24 -1.40 8.57
N GLY A 265 9.15 -1.55 9.32
CA GLY A 265 8.96 -2.69 10.24
C GLY A 265 9.31 -4.00 9.52
N GLN A 266 10.53 -4.49 9.79
CA GLN A 266 11.28 -5.57 9.15
C GLN A 266 10.71 -6.11 7.83
N ALA A 267 11.18 -5.58 6.69
CA ALA A 267 10.85 -6.06 5.33
C ALA A 267 10.97 -7.60 5.17
N ALA A 268 11.85 -8.24 5.94
CA ALA A 268 11.96 -9.69 6.01
C ALA A 268 10.68 -10.38 6.55
N PHE A 269 10.02 -9.80 7.54
CA PHE A 269 8.78 -10.35 8.09
C PHE A 269 7.62 -10.25 7.09
N ALA A 270 7.55 -9.15 6.33
CA ALA A 270 6.57 -8.99 5.25
C ALA A 270 6.78 -10.03 4.14
N ALA A 271 8.02 -10.25 3.71
CA ALA A 271 8.35 -11.28 2.72
C ALA A 271 7.99 -12.70 3.20
N ILE A 272 8.23 -13.01 4.49
CA ILE A 272 7.83 -14.30 5.08
C ILE A 272 6.32 -14.43 5.14
N GLN A 273 5.60 -13.37 5.52
CA GLN A 273 4.13 -13.37 5.59
C GLN A 273 3.50 -13.58 4.21
N GLU A 274 4.00 -12.89 3.18
CA GLU A 274 3.53 -13.01 1.80
C GLU A 274 3.64 -14.45 1.28
N ILE A 275 4.82 -15.07 1.43
CA ILE A 275 5.04 -16.46 0.99
C ILE A 275 4.23 -17.46 1.83
N THR A 276 4.12 -17.22 3.14
CA THR A 276 3.28 -18.07 4.01
C THR A 276 1.82 -18.02 3.58
N ALA A 277 1.30 -16.84 3.26
CA ALA A 277 -0.07 -16.66 2.79
C ALA A 277 -0.31 -17.35 1.43
N ALA A 278 0.65 -17.25 0.50
CA ALA A 278 0.57 -17.92 -0.80
C ALA A 278 0.53 -19.46 -0.65
N LEU A 279 1.37 -20.04 0.20
CA LEU A 279 1.38 -21.48 0.48
C LEU A 279 0.09 -21.95 1.15
N MET A 280 -0.46 -21.15 2.07
CA MET A 280 -1.73 -21.46 2.73
C MET A 280 -2.93 -21.39 1.77
N ALA A 281 -2.87 -20.54 0.75
CA ALA A 281 -3.95 -20.35 -0.22
C ALA A 281 -3.95 -21.42 -1.32
N ASP A 282 -2.82 -22.05 -1.62
CA ASP A 282 -2.73 -23.12 -2.61
C ASP A 282 -3.09 -24.50 -2.00
N PRO A 283 -4.24 -25.10 -2.35
CA PRO A 283 -4.63 -26.41 -1.84
C PRO A 283 -3.72 -27.56 -2.33
N ALA A 284 -2.88 -27.32 -3.35
CA ALA A 284 -1.89 -28.27 -3.84
C ALA A 284 -0.54 -28.19 -3.11
N THR A 285 -0.38 -27.28 -2.13
CA THR A 285 0.86 -27.16 -1.35
C THR A 285 1.21 -28.46 -0.63
N ASP A 286 2.38 -29.00 -0.94
CA ASP A 286 2.96 -30.13 -0.21
C ASP A 286 3.69 -29.64 1.05
N TRP A 287 2.95 -29.60 2.17
CA TRP A 287 3.44 -29.18 3.47
C TRP A 287 4.63 -29.99 4.00
N SER A 288 4.87 -31.20 3.47
CA SER A 288 6.04 -32.00 3.86
C SER A 288 7.36 -31.45 3.30
N ARG A 289 7.29 -30.58 2.29
CA ARG A 289 8.45 -29.98 1.61
C ARG A 289 8.69 -28.51 1.96
N VAL A 290 7.74 -27.88 2.66
CA VAL A 290 7.80 -26.45 3.01
C VAL A 290 8.90 -26.19 4.04
N ASP A 291 9.82 -25.27 3.73
CA ASP A 291 10.88 -24.82 4.64
C ASP A 291 10.93 -23.29 4.73
N ILE A 292 10.19 -22.74 5.70
CA ILE A 292 10.18 -21.29 5.99
C ILE A 292 11.50 -20.83 6.62
N GLU A 293 12.21 -21.71 7.31
CA GLU A 293 13.50 -21.38 7.92
C GLU A 293 14.56 -21.13 6.85
N ALA A 294 14.52 -21.87 5.74
CA ALA A 294 15.37 -21.60 4.57
C ALA A 294 15.15 -20.18 4.02
N LEU A 295 13.90 -19.71 3.92
CA LEU A 295 13.60 -18.33 3.52
C LEU A 295 14.08 -17.30 4.55
N ARG A 296 13.87 -17.55 5.84
CA ARG A 296 14.37 -16.67 6.91
C ARG A 296 15.89 -16.54 6.85
N GLN A 297 16.61 -17.64 6.63
CA GLN A 297 18.06 -17.64 6.49
C GLN A 297 18.52 -16.92 5.22
N HIS A 298 17.81 -17.09 4.10
CA HIS A 298 18.07 -16.35 2.88
C HIS A 298 17.92 -14.83 3.07
N LEU A 299 16.87 -14.38 3.77
CA LEU A 299 16.64 -12.97 4.07
C LEU A 299 17.72 -12.39 5.01
N ILE A 300 18.24 -13.20 5.94
CA ILE A 300 19.43 -12.82 6.74
C ILE A 300 20.64 -12.60 5.83
N ASP A 301 20.87 -13.51 4.88
CA ASP A 301 21.99 -13.39 3.97
C ASP A 301 21.85 -12.14 3.10
N MET A 302 20.64 -11.87 2.57
CA MET A 302 20.34 -10.65 1.81
C MET A 302 20.65 -9.40 2.62
N ASN A 303 20.18 -9.35 3.87
CA ASN A 303 20.42 -8.21 4.74
C ASN A 303 21.93 -8.01 5.05
N ASN A 304 22.63 -9.11 5.35
CA ASN A 304 24.06 -9.09 5.62
C ASN A 304 24.88 -8.63 4.41
N VAL A 305 24.61 -9.16 3.22
CA VAL A 305 25.33 -8.80 1.99
C VAL A 305 25.02 -7.38 1.55
N THR A 306 23.77 -6.94 1.70
CA THR A 306 23.32 -5.61 1.26
C THR A 306 23.83 -4.51 2.18
N LEU A 307 23.72 -4.70 3.50
CA LEU A 307 23.92 -3.62 4.47
C LEU A 307 25.22 -3.75 5.28
N ARG A 308 25.84 -4.94 5.32
CA ARG A 308 26.96 -5.22 6.23
C ARG A 308 28.25 -5.67 5.55
N ALA A 309 28.23 -5.95 4.24
CA ALA A 309 29.43 -6.29 3.49
C ALA A 309 30.23 -5.04 3.11
N ALA A 310 31.56 -5.14 3.18
CA ALA A 310 32.47 -4.17 2.60
C ALA A 310 32.78 -4.58 1.16
N VAL A 311 32.61 -3.66 0.22
CA VAL A 311 32.85 -3.89 -1.21
C VAL A 311 33.94 -2.96 -1.71
N VAL A 312 34.97 -3.54 -2.30
CA VAL A 312 35.98 -2.80 -3.09
C VAL A 312 35.78 -3.15 -4.55
N ARG A 313 35.66 -2.13 -5.41
CA ARG A 313 35.58 -2.28 -6.86
C ARG A 313 36.92 -1.94 -7.50
N ASP A 314 37.41 -2.83 -8.34
CA ASP A 314 38.49 -2.57 -9.28
C ASP A 314 37.92 -2.58 -10.71
N ASP A 315 38.12 -1.49 -11.43
CA ASP A 315 37.79 -1.44 -12.85
C ASP A 315 38.79 -2.31 -13.62
N ILE A 316 38.29 -3.28 -14.39
CA ILE A 316 39.11 -4.16 -15.24
C ILE A 316 38.74 -3.96 -16.70
N ASP A 317 39.57 -4.48 -17.60
CA ASP A 317 39.22 -4.49 -19.02
C ASP A 317 37.93 -5.27 -19.25
N GLY A 318 37.02 -4.71 -20.05
CA GLY A 318 35.72 -5.29 -20.33
C GLY A 318 34.71 -5.33 -19.16
N GLY A 319 35.00 -4.78 -17.97
CA GLY A 319 34.03 -4.79 -16.87
C GLY A 319 34.56 -4.33 -15.51
N ALA A 320 34.25 -5.09 -14.46
CA ALA A 320 34.61 -4.80 -13.08
C ALA A 320 34.87 -6.06 -12.25
N ARG A 321 35.76 -5.95 -11.27
CA ARG A 321 35.98 -6.92 -10.21
C ARG A 321 35.54 -6.33 -8.86
N PHE A 322 34.83 -7.12 -8.08
CA PHE A 322 34.36 -6.76 -6.75
C PHE A 322 34.94 -7.71 -5.71
N THR A 323 35.68 -7.17 -4.77
CA THR A 323 36.14 -7.89 -3.58
C THR A 323 35.17 -7.58 -2.44
N VAL A 324 34.43 -8.60 -2.01
CA VAL A 324 33.35 -8.48 -1.03
C VAL A 324 33.76 -9.20 0.24
N THR A 325 33.85 -8.47 1.34
CA THR A 325 34.44 -8.96 2.59
C THR A 325 33.68 -8.50 3.83
N ALA A 326 33.89 -9.20 4.94
CA ALA A 326 33.44 -8.77 6.25
C ALA A 326 34.40 -9.25 7.35
N THR A 327 34.34 -8.60 8.51
CA THR A 327 35.06 -9.04 9.72
C THR A 327 34.24 -9.99 10.57
N ASP A 328 32.91 -9.87 10.52
CA ASP A 328 31.97 -10.77 11.20
C ASP A 328 31.90 -12.11 10.46
N PRO A 329 32.28 -13.25 11.09
CA PRO A 329 32.25 -14.56 10.45
C PRO A 329 30.87 -14.94 9.90
N ALA A 330 29.77 -14.49 10.52
CA ALA A 330 28.42 -14.78 10.02
C ALA A 330 28.16 -14.07 8.69
N VAL A 331 28.59 -12.81 8.55
CA VAL A 331 28.47 -12.05 7.30
C VAL A 331 29.39 -12.63 6.22
N VAL A 332 30.58 -13.14 6.59
CA VAL A 332 31.47 -13.84 5.65
C VAL A 332 30.79 -15.07 5.05
N VAL A 333 30.06 -15.85 5.86
CA VAL A 333 29.29 -16.99 5.39
C VAL A 333 28.18 -16.55 4.43
N SER A 334 27.40 -15.51 4.79
CA SER A 334 26.35 -14.94 3.92
C SER A 334 26.90 -14.46 2.57
N ILE A 335 28.06 -13.78 2.57
CA ILE A 335 28.74 -13.31 1.34
C ILE A 335 29.08 -14.49 0.44
N ARG A 336 29.70 -15.55 0.99
CA ARG A 336 30.07 -16.74 0.20
C ARG A 336 28.84 -17.41 -0.39
N ALA A 337 27.81 -17.63 0.43
CA ALA A 337 26.58 -18.29 0.01
C ALA A 337 25.90 -17.53 -1.13
N MET A 338 25.62 -16.24 -0.93
CA MET A 338 24.85 -15.46 -1.91
C MET A 338 25.62 -15.16 -3.20
N VAL A 339 26.88 -14.72 -3.11
CA VAL A 339 27.62 -14.29 -4.30
C VAL A 339 27.84 -15.46 -5.26
N LEU A 340 28.18 -16.63 -4.74
CA LEU A 340 28.38 -17.81 -5.58
C LEU A 340 27.07 -18.30 -6.20
N ALA A 341 25.99 -18.34 -5.42
CA ALA A 341 24.68 -18.74 -5.91
C ALA A 341 24.17 -17.79 -7.02
N HIS A 342 24.24 -16.48 -6.80
CA HIS A 342 23.79 -15.49 -7.77
C HIS A 342 24.61 -15.53 -9.06
N VAL A 343 25.94 -15.63 -8.97
CA VAL A 343 26.77 -15.74 -10.18
C VAL A 343 26.47 -17.03 -10.95
N THR A 344 26.24 -18.15 -10.27
CA THR A 344 25.88 -19.41 -10.94
C THR A 344 24.59 -19.27 -11.74
N THR A 345 23.62 -18.54 -11.21
CA THR A 345 22.29 -18.35 -11.82
C THR A 345 22.30 -17.27 -12.90
N MET A 346 23.03 -16.19 -12.71
CA MET A 346 22.98 -14.99 -13.56
C MET A 346 24.06 -14.97 -14.63
N ASN A 347 25.03 -15.89 -14.61
CA ASN A 347 26.03 -15.95 -15.66
C ASN A 347 25.39 -16.14 -17.04
N GLY A 348 25.75 -15.29 -18.01
CA GLY A 348 25.14 -15.23 -19.34
C GLY A 348 23.87 -14.39 -19.43
N VAL A 349 23.25 -13.99 -18.31
CA VAL A 349 22.12 -13.06 -18.28
C VAL A 349 22.61 -11.66 -18.68
N GLU A 350 21.79 -10.92 -19.43
CA GLU A 350 22.16 -9.63 -20.08
C GLU A 350 23.39 -9.73 -21.03
N GLY A 351 23.84 -10.94 -21.36
CA GLY A 351 25.06 -11.15 -22.16
C GLY A 351 26.37 -10.88 -21.40
N TRP A 352 26.33 -10.93 -20.06
CA TRP A 352 27.52 -10.78 -19.21
C TRP A 352 28.15 -12.12 -18.86
N ASP A 353 29.49 -12.18 -18.87
CA ASP A 353 30.25 -13.28 -18.27
C ASP A 353 30.54 -12.93 -16.80
N MET A 354 30.02 -13.76 -15.89
CA MET A 354 30.09 -13.59 -14.45
C MET A 354 30.84 -14.77 -13.81
N GLN A 355 31.79 -14.47 -12.93
CA GLN A 355 32.57 -15.48 -12.21
C GLN A 355 32.70 -15.09 -10.74
N ALA A 356 32.61 -16.08 -9.85
CA ALA A 356 32.77 -15.88 -8.41
C ALA A 356 33.74 -16.91 -7.81
N LYS A 357 34.50 -16.47 -6.82
CA LYS A 357 35.39 -17.34 -6.04
C LYS A 357 35.35 -16.97 -4.57
N GLU A 358 35.26 -17.97 -3.70
CA GLU A 358 35.38 -17.74 -2.26
C GLU A 358 36.80 -17.28 -1.87
N THR A 359 36.85 -16.46 -0.84
CA THR A 359 38.09 -16.07 -0.16
C THR A 359 37.94 -16.24 1.34
N ALA A 360 39.06 -16.21 2.08
CA ALA A 360 39.03 -16.29 3.55
C ALA A 360 38.14 -15.22 4.20
N GLY A 361 38.03 -14.03 3.58
CA GLY A 361 37.23 -12.91 4.10
C GLY A 361 35.85 -12.72 3.46
N GLY A 362 35.45 -13.56 2.50
CA GLY A 362 34.18 -13.42 1.77
C GLY A 362 34.27 -14.03 0.37
N ALA A 363 34.09 -13.22 -0.67
CA ALA A 363 34.14 -13.65 -2.06
C ALA A 363 34.71 -12.57 -3.00
N VAL A 364 35.20 -12.98 -4.16
CA VAL A 364 35.54 -12.10 -5.27
C VAL A 364 34.61 -12.43 -6.43
N MET A 365 33.92 -11.41 -6.94
CA MET A 365 33.08 -11.49 -8.12
C MET A 365 33.74 -10.72 -9.27
N THR A 366 33.76 -11.29 -10.46
CA THR A 366 34.26 -10.67 -11.69
C THR A 366 33.17 -10.71 -12.73
N ILE A 367 32.91 -9.58 -13.38
CA ILE A 367 31.88 -9.45 -14.41
C ILE A 367 32.48 -8.72 -15.60
N THR A 368 32.27 -9.27 -16.80
CA THR A 368 32.67 -8.65 -18.07
C THR A 368 31.53 -8.72 -19.08
N GLY A 369 31.48 -7.78 -20.01
CA GLY A 369 30.41 -7.73 -21.00
C GLY A 369 30.48 -6.52 -21.93
N PRO A 370 29.53 -6.42 -22.88
CA PRO A 370 29.55 -5.39 -23.92
C PRO A 370 29.26 -3.97 -23.40
N ASP A 371 28.61 -3.82 -22.25
CA ASP A 371 28.19 -2.51 -21.70
C ASP A 371 28.92 -2.11 -20.40
N VAL A 372 30.25 -2.05 -20.48
CA VAL A 372 31.16 -1.74 -19.36
C VAL A 372 30.68 -0.59 -18.45
N THR A 373 30.14 0.49 -19.03
CA THR A 373 29.59 1.63 -18.27
C THR A 373 28.42 1.23 -17.36
N ARG A 374 27.51 0.38 -17.82
CA ARG A 374 26.36 -0.10 -17.03
C ARG A 374 26.84 -1.07 -15.95
N ILE A 375 27.74 -2.00 -16.27
CA ILE A 375 28.34 -2.92 -15.28
C ILE A 375 28.96 -2.11 -14.12
N ARG A 376 29.79 -1.12 -14.45
CA ARG A 376 30.46 -0.29 -13.43
C ARG A 376 29.49 0.63 -12.70
N GLY A 377 28.46 1.13 -13.38
CA GLY A 377 27.44 2.03 -12.85
C GLY A 377 26.49 1.35 -11.87
N LEU A 378 26.10 0.10 -12.14
CA LEU A 378 25.28 -0.71 -11.23
C LEU A 378 26.05 -1.08 -9.95
N GLY A 379 27.37 -1.28 -10.06
CA GLY A 379 28.20 -1.70 -8.94
C GLY A 379 27.80 -3.08 -8.41
N PHE A 380 28.41 -3.52 -7.30
CA PHE A 380 28.20 -4.87 -6.78
C PHE A 380 26.72 -5.16 -6.47
N ILE A 381 26.08 -4.31 -5.68
CA ILE A 381 24.72 -4.58 -5.21
C ILE A 381 23.69 -4.45 -6.33
N GLY A 382 23.84 -3.48 -7.24
CA GLY A 382 22.96 -3.35 -8.39
C GLY A 382 23.06 -4.56 -9.31
N LEU A 383 24.25 -5.12 -9.51
CA LEU A 383 24.46 -6.35 -10.29
C LEU A 383 23.85 -7.58 -9.61
N MET A 384 23.88 -7.66 -8.28
CA MET A 384 23.24 -8.74 -7.51
C MET A 384 21.71 -8.72 -7.59
N THR A 385 21.09 -7.63 -8.09
CA THR A 385 19.65 -7.51 -8.28
C THR A 385 19.20 -7.69 -9.74
N VAL A 386 20.13 -7.95 -10.67
CA VAL A 386 19.80 -8.10 -12.10
C VAL A 386 19.45 -9.55 -12.42
N GLY A 387 18.18 -9.82 -12.73
CA GLY A 387 17.71 -11.14 -13.15
C GLY A 387 16.83 -11.82 -12.09
N MET A 388 15.72 -12.40 -12.56
CA MET A 388 14.57 -12.99 -11.83
C MET A 388 13.93 -12.14 -10.72
N HIS A 389 12.59 -12.17 -10.71
CA HIS A 389 11.75 -11.51 -9.71
C HIS A 389 11.92 -12.20 -8.35
N HIS A 390 12.40 -11.47 -7.34
CA HIS A 390 12.72 -12.02 -6.01
C HIS A 390 11.58 -12.82 -5.38
N GLN A 391 10.31 -12.50 -5.67
CA GLN A 391 9.14 -13.25 -5.18
C GLN A 391 9.10 -14.70 -5.71
N ALA A 392 9.35 -14.91 -7.01
CA ALA A 392 9.39 -16.25 -7.60
C ALA A 392 10.57 -17.07 -7.04
N HIS A 393 11.69 -16.40 -6.77
CA HIS A 393 12.84 -17.00 -6.13
C HIS A 393 12.54 -17.40 -4.67
N HIS A 394 11.91 -16.54 -3.89
CA HIS A 394 11.49 -16.82 -2.51
C HIS A 394 10.50 -18.00 -2.44
N LEU A 395 9.52 -18.05 -3.35
CA LEU A 395 8.55 -19.14 -3.39
C LEU A 395 9.20 -20.48 -3.75
N ALA A 396 10.15 -20.48 -4.69
CA ALA A 396 10.89 -21.69 -5.06
C ALA A 396 11.74 -22.23 -3.89
N LEU A 397 12.43 -21.34 -3.18
CA LEU A 397 13.22 -21.67 -1.98
C LEU A 397 12.36 -22.35 -0.90
N VAL A 398 11.17 -21.80 -0.61
CA VAL A 398 10.31 -22.37 0.44
C VAL A 398 9.63 -23.67 0.01
N SER A 399 9.31 -23.82 -1.27
CA SER A 399 8.57 -24.99 -1.78
C SER A 399 9.44 -26.25 -1.96
N GLY A 400 10.67 -26.25 -1.42
CA GLY A 400 11.61 -27.37 -1.52
C GLY A 400 12.00 -27.72 -2.96
N HIS A 401 11.81 -26.80 -3.90
CA HIS A 401 12.37 -26.92 -5.24
C HIS A 401 13.74 -26.24 -5.20
N ALA A 402 14.76 -26.85 -5.80
CA ALA A 402 15.95 -26.09 -6.09
C ALA A 402 15.49 -24.92 -6.98
N PRO A 403 15.70 -23.65 -6.60
CA PRO A 403 15.30 -22.51 -7.44
C PRO A 403 15.98 -22.54 -8.83
N HIS A 404 16.90 -23.49 -9.04
CA HIS A 404 17.80 -23.65 -10.17
C HIS A 404 17.91 -25.12 -10.64
N GLY A 405 16.87 -25.95 -10.46
CA GLY A 405 16.79 -27.25 -11.14
C GLY A 405 16.20 -27.08 -12.54
N HIS A 406 17.00 -27.30 -13.59
CA HIS A 406 16.51 -27.46 -14.96
C HIS A 406 15.86 -28.83 -15.18
#